data_AF-A0A2E0GY60-F1
#
_entry.id   AF-A0A2E0GY60-F1
#
_cell.length_a   1.000
_cell.length_b   1.000
_cell.length_c   1.000
_cell.angle_alpha   90.00
_cell.angle_beta   90.00
_cell.angle_gamma   90.00
#
_symmetry.space_group_name_H-M   'P 1'
#
loop_
_entity.id
_entity.type
_entity.pdbx_description
1 polymer ?
#
loop_
_entity_poly.entity_id
_entity_poly.type
_entity_poly.pdbx_seq_one_letter_code
_entity_poly.pdbx_strand_id
1 'polypeptide(L)' 'MNIIFGLGMPGGWEWIIIGLIVVIFFGANKIPEIFRGFGKGIREFKDASREIKKEIEKESKSDSEKK' A
#
# COMPACT_ATOMS: atom_id res chain seq x y z
N MET A 1 -25.95 16.93 18.99
CA MET A 1 -24.73 17.73 19.19
C MET A 1 -23.77 16.89 20.03
N ASN A 2 -23.29 15.76 19.49
CA ASN A 2 -22.43 14.81 20.23
C ASN A 2 -21.01 14.88 19.68
N ILE A 3 -20.48 16.09 19.68
CA ILE A 3 -19.11 16.40 19.32
C ILE A 3 -18.31 15.95 20.55
N ILE A 4 -17.32 15.05 20.39
CA ILE A 4 -16.29 14.74 21.42
C ILE A 4 -16.71 13.75 22.53
N PHE A 5 -17.19 12.54 22.25
CA PHE A 5 -17.28 11.50 23.30
C PHE A 5 -16.63 10.19 22.86
N GLY A 6 -15.30 10.13 22.99
CA GLY A 6 -14.55 8.89 22.78
C GLY A 6 -13.05 9.10 22.83
N LEU A 7 -12.41 9.37 21.69
CA LEU A 7 -10.95 9.49 21.58
C LEU A 7 -10.56 9.98 20.17
N GLY A 8 -10.92 11.22 19.80
CA GLY A 8 -10.42 11.90 18.59
C GLY A 8 -10.65 11.23 17.22
N MET A 9 -11.25 10.05 17.18
CA MET A 9 -11.55 9.30 15.98
C MET A 9 -13.00 9.57 15.58
N PRO A 10 -13.25 9.95 14.32
CA PRO A 10 -14.59 9.93 13.78
C PRO A 10 -15.17 8.53 13.96
N GLY A 11 -16.40 8.42 14.45
CA GLY A 11 -17.17 7.19 14.44
C GLY A 11 -17.38 6.68 13.01
N GLY A 12 -17.78 5.41 12.87
CA GLY A 12 -17.91 4.77 11.55
C GLY A 12 -18.82 5.53 10.56
N TRP A 13 -19.83 6.24 11.07
CA TRP A 13 -20.72 7.06 10.23
C TRP A 13 -20.05 8.31 9.67
N GLU A 14 -19.16 8.95 10.44
CA GLU A 14 -18.42 10.14 10.00
C GLU A 14 -17.40 9.79 8.92
N TRP A 15 -16.77 8.61 9.00
CA TRP A 15 -15.89 8.10 7.95
C TRP A 15 -16.61 7.93 6.60
N ILE A 16 -17.86 7.49 6.61
CA ILE A 16 -18.66 7.36 5.39
C ILE A 16 -18.92 8.73 4.77
N ILE A 17 -19.25 9.75 5.59
CA ILE A 17 -19.47 11.11 5.12
C ILE A 17 -18.18 11.71 4.55
N ILE A 18 -17.05 11.54 5.23
CA ILE A 18 -15.74 11.98 4.73
C ILE A 18 -15.42 11.29 3.40
N GLY A 19 -15.61 9.97 3.30
CA GLY A 19 -15.42 9.22 2.07
C GLY A 19 -16.28 9.74 0.92
N LEU A 20 -17.55 10.07 1.20
CA LEU A 20 -18.46 10.62 0.21
C LEU A 20 -18.00 11.99 -0.31
N ILE A 21 -17.55 12.87 0.58
CA ILE A 21 -16.98 14.17 0.22
C ILE A 21 -15.74 13.97 -0.67
N VAL A 22 -14.80 13.12 -0.25
CA VAL A 22 -13.59 12.83 -1.04
C VAL A 22 -13.95 12.30 -2.43
N VAL A 23 -14.95 11.43 -2.53
CA VAL A 23 -15.43 10.89 -3.81
C VAL A 23 -16.05 11.96 -4.71
N ILE A 24 -16.77 12.94 -4.15
CA ILE A 24 -17.33 14.06 -4.94
C ILE A 24 -16.21 14.96 -5.47
N PHE A 25 -15.20 15.27 -4.65
CA PHE A 25 -14.11 16.16 -5.03
C PHE A 25 -13.11 15.51 -6.00
N PHE A 26 -12.74 14.26 -5.77
CA PHE A 26 -11.75 13.54 -6.57
C PHE A 26 -12.37 12.66 -7.68
N GLY A 27 -13.66 12.37 -7.57
CA GLY A 27 -14.36 11.42 -8.44
C GLY A 27 -14.21 9.98 -7.96
N ALA A 28 -15.30 9.19 -8.06
CA ALA A 28 -15.33 7.78 -7.65
C ALA A 28 -14.31 6.90 -8.39
N ASN A 29 -13.90 7.31 -9.60
CA ASN A 29 -12.97 6.56 -10.46
C ASN A 29 -11.50 6.83 -10.14
N LYS A 30 -11.16 7.98 -9.54
CA LYS A 30 -9.76 8.39 -9.36
C LYS A 30 -9.06 7.62 -8.24
N ILE A 31 -9.80 7.35 -7.16
CA ILE A 31 -9.33 6.55 -6.03
C ILE A 31 -8.91 5.12 -6.46
N PRO A 32 -9.76 4.31 -7.11
CA PRO A 32 -9.38 2.97 -7.55
C PRO A 32 -8.28 2.98 -8.62
N GLU A 33 -8.23 4.00 -9.47
CA GLU A 33 -7.17 4.15 -10.48
C GLU A 33 -5.79 4.33 -9.83
N ILE A 34 -5.69 5.21 -8.83
CA ILE A 34 -4.46 5.43 -8.05
C ILE A 34 -4.07 4.15 -7.30
N PHE A 35 -5.02 3.46 -6.66
CA PHE A 35 -4.74 2.21 -5.96
C PHE A 35 -4.26 1.10 -6.90
N ARG A 36 -4.84 0.99 -8.11
CA ARG A 36 -4.39 0.03 -9.12
C ARG A 36 -2.98 0.34 -9.61
N GLY A 37 -2.65 1.61 -9.85
CA GLY A 37 -1.30 2.03 -10.23
C GLY A 37 -0.28 1.77 -9.12
N PHE A 38 -0.60 2.20 -7.89
CA PHE A 38 0.23 2.01 -6.71
C PHE A 38 0.45 0.53 -6.38
N GLY A 39 -0.60 -0.29 -6.48
CA GLY A 39 -0.52 -1.74 -6.24
C GLY A 39 0.37 -2.46 -7.26
N LYS A 40 0.33 -2.05 -8.53
CA LYS A 40 1.26 -2.55 -9.55
C LYS A 40 2.70 -2.16 -9.24
N GLY A 41 2.95 -0.90 -8.89
CA GLY A 41 4.28 -0.42 -8.51
C GLY A 41 4.87 -1.15 -7.31
N ILE A 42 4.09 -1.38 -6.25
CA ILE A 42 4.52 -2.17 -5.09
C ILE A 42 4.85 -3.62 -5.50
N ARG A 43 4.04 -4.23 -6.38
CA ARG A 43 4.25 -5.60 -6.83
C ARG A 43 5.55 -5.73 -7.63
N GLU A 44 5.76 -4.86 -8.61
CA GLU A 44 6.98 -4.83 -9.41
C GLU A 44 8.22 -4.56 -8.54
N PHE A 45 8.14 -3.64 -7.58
CA PHE A 45 9.21 -3.38 -6.63
C PHE A 45 9.55 -4.60 -5.77
N LYS A 46 8.52 -5.31 -5.28
CA LYS A 46 8.68 -6.54 -4.50
C LYS A 46 9.28 -7.67 -5.33
N ASP A 47 8.87 -7.81 -6.59
CA ASP A 47 9.35 -8.85 -7.48
C ASP A 47 10.83 -8.61 -7.84
N ALA A 48 11.21 -7.38 -8.20
CA ALA A 48 12.61 -7.00 -8.41
C ALA A 48 13.48 -7.23 -7.16
N SER A 49 12.98 -6.82 -5.98
CA SER A 49 13.69 -7.04 -4.71
C SER A 49 13.92 -8.53 -4.41
N ARG A 50 12.99 -9.40 -4.81
CA ARG A 50 13.10 -10.85 -4.63
C ARG A 50 14.12 -11.47 -5.57
N GLU A 51 14.19 -11.00 -6.82
CA GLU A 51 15.17 -11.47 -7.79
C GLU A 51 16.59 -11.13 -7.31
N ILE A 52 16.81 -9.88 -6.92
CA ILE A 52 18.09 -9.40 -6.37
C ILE A 52 18.51 -10.24 -5.15
N LYS A 53 17.57 -10.50 -4.22
CA LYS A 53 17.87 -11.32 -3.03
C LYS A 53 18.27 -12.75 -3.40
N LYS A 54 17.65 -13.35 -4.42
CA LYS A 54 18.00 -14.70 -4.88
C LYS A 54 19.36 -14.74 -5.58
N GLU A 55 19.70 -13.72 -6.37
CA GLU A 55 21.01 -13.62 -7.02
C GLU A 55 22.13 -13.51 -5.97
N ILE A 56 21.96 -12.62 -4.98
CA ILE A 56 22.92 -12.47 -3.88
C ILE A 56 23.08 -13.78 -3.10
N GLU A 57 21.98 -14.48 -2.79
CA GLU A 57 22.05 -15.78 -2.10
C GLU A 57 22.73 -16.88 -2.94
N LYS A 58 22.57 -16.85 -4.27
CA LYS A 58 23.23 -17.80 -5.18
C LYS A 58 24.73 -17.54 -5.28
N GLU A 59 25.14 -16.28 -5.44
CA GLU A 59 26.55 -15.90 -5.45
C GLU A 59 27.24 -16.25 -4.12
N SER A 60 26.58 -15.97 -3.00
CA SER A 60 27.09 -16.29 -1.66
C SER A 60 27.30 -17.80 -1.42
N LYS A 61 26.45 -18.65 -2.01
CA LYS A 61 26.59 -20.12 -1.91
C LYS A 61 27.66 -20.67 -2.83
N SER A 62 27.84 -20.09 -4.02
CA SER A 62 28.84 -20.53 -5.00
C SER A 62 30.29 -20.36 -4.52
N ASP A 63 30.57 -19.37 -3.67
CA ASP A 63 31.92 -19.16 -3.10
C ASP A 63 32.24 -20.10 -1.92
N SER A 64 31.22 -20.69 -1.29
CA SER A 64 31.39 -21.61 -0.15
C SER A 64 31.68 -23.06 -0.58
N GLU A 65 31.46 -23.40 -1.85
CA GLU A 65 31.61 -24.76 -2.39
C GLU A 65 32.93 -24.96 -3.16
N LYS A 66 33.74 -23.89 -3.31
CA LYS A 66 35.04 -23.90 -4.00
C LYS A 66 36.25 -23.73 -3.08
N LYS A 67 36.07 -23.75 -1.75
CA LYS A 67 37.15 -23.63 -0.76
C LYS A 67 37.40 -24.93 -0.02
#